data_AF-J0PTT5-F1
#
_entry.id   AF-J0PTT5-F1
#
_cell.length_a   1.000
_cell.length_b   1.000
_cell.length_c   1.000
_cell.angle_alpha   90.00
_cell.angle_beta   90.00
_cell.angle_gamma   90.00
#
_symmetry.space_group_name_H-M   'P 1'
#
loop_
_entity.id
_entity.type
_entity.pdbx_description
1 polymer ?
#
loop_
_entity_poly.entity_id
_entity_poly.type
_entity_poly.pdbx_seq_one_letter_code
_entity_poly.pdbx_strand_id
1 'polypeptide(L)'
;MPKAKSKTRGIPSPHHYVYPGTNILKNKYGEKNLELFLEKCSYDTEEAMKILRKESLPEYFDSAYLCHIHHQLFKRTFEWAGKIRTVPFTFSDGSMAAMPEMRRAEWDRAFVSDKEILESLQRLEKTLAEKENLQGLTREEFISEAAEMFISLKHIHPFIDGNEHTEQLFFENLAKAAGHRLEFSLVTRERMITAYAEAAKYGNTQLMRDLFEDISNPEKIYILQEFMNNMKELGHNVHDRLVMAAKEDETYTGIYKGANFGSFVLEAQGIYVIGNKEHLLPEQIKTLKPGDTITFTYPKTKELENTLIPRETLAPLTKSEFSKMLMENARIHTVRDQIQYLSKTIYGDSKALNKQMEEILQNPDLGQQLADQIERSPNSISKLVGINFLCFKNQTRANAEECVDLLCSAVRNYAYTVKYVRHSIIQEHKIEQERCGRAVEKPSANLQNLFYLSPESQKKILSQSPLLYKELSTFTRNLDYRLSANEYKAIKNNDYETLAQSIGVSEQKAREITNTVRKAKETHEKVHIHELNRSNALAIAS
;
A
#
# COMPACT_ATOMS: atom_id res chain seq x y z
N MET A 1 60.75 24.19 42.72
CA MET A 1 60.08 24.37 41.41
C MET A 1 58.63 24.78 41.68
N PRO A 2 58.20 25.98 41.27
CA PRO A 2 56.88 26.46 41.66
C PRO A 2 55.80 25.77 40.82
N LYS A 3 54.75 25.34 41.53
CA LYS A 3 53.50 24.82 40.99
C LYS A 3 52.84 25.89 40.11
N ALA A 4 52.81 25.68 38.80
CA ALA A 4 51.90 26.40 37.93
C ALA A 4 50.48 25.81 38.09
N LYS A 5 49.80 26.15 39.19
CA LYS A 5 48.33 26.19 39.19
C LYS A 5 47.95 27.39 38.31
N SER A 6 47.91 27.17 37.00
CA SER A 6 47.39 28.17 36.06
C SER A 6 45.91 28.37 36.33
N LYS A 7 45.58 29.63 36.67
CA LYS A 7 44.25 30.15 36.93
C LYS A 7 43.48 30.21 35.61
N THR A 8 42.65 29.21 35.31
CA THR A 8 41.54 29.32 34.35
C THR A 8 40.17 29.25 35.05
N ARG A 9 40.12 29.55 36.36
CA ARG A 9 38.84 29.68 37.08
C ARG A 9 38.22 31.04 36.73
N GLY A 10 37.20 31.03 35.88
CA GLY A 10 36.32 32.18 35.61
C GLY A 10 36.15 32.59 34.14
N ILE A 11 36.92 32.02 33.19
CA ILE A 11 36.73 32.27 31.77
C ILE A 11 35.90 31.13 31.15
N PRO A 12 34.75 31.41 30.54
CA PRO A 12 33.96 30.41 29.83
C PRO A 12 34.77 29.74 28.71
N SER A 13 34.73 28.41 28.62
CA SER A 13 35.39 27.67 27.53
C SER A 13 34.49 26.55 26.99
N PRO A 14 34.42 26.33 25.67
CA PRO A 14 33.67 25.20 25.09
C PRO A 14 34.14 23.83 25.62
N HIS A 15 35.44 23.69 25.91
CA HIS A 15 36.01 22.45 26.45
C HIS A 15 35.47 22.05 27.82
N HIS A 16 34.86 22.99 28.56
CA HIS A 16 34.28 22.69 29.87
C HIS A 16 32.93 21.95 29.78
N TYR A 17 32.33 21.82 28.59
CA TYR A 17 31.13 20.98 28.38
C TYR A 17 31.42 19.48 28.40
N VAL A 18 32.67 19.06 28.15
CA VAL A 18 33.05 17.64 28.09
C VAL A 18 33.89 17.22 29.29
N TYR A 19 33.93 15.93 29.59
CA TYR A 19 34.87 15.41 30.58
C TYR A 19 36.32 15.52 30.06
N PRO A 20 37.30 15.85 30.93
CA PRO A 20 38.70 15.90 30.53
C PRO A 20 39.18 14.57 29.94
N GLY A 21 39.78 14.62 28.75
CA GLY A 21 40.31 13.45 28.04
C GLY A 21 39.26 12.63 27.28
N THR A 22 38.02 13.10 27.17
CA THR A 22 36.96 12.45 26.38
C THR A 22 36.21 13.45 25.50
N ASN A 23 35.38 12.94 24.60
CA ASN A 23 34.42 13.74 23.81
C ASN A 23 32.99 13.64 24.36
N ILE A 24 32.84 13.21 25.62
CA ILE A 24 31.52 12.95 26.22
C ILE A 24 31.11 14.14 27.06
N LEU A 25 29.91 14.65 26.79
CA LEU A 25 29.31 15.77 27.52
C LEU A 25 29.15 15.43 29.00
N LYS A 26 29.48 16.41 29.86
CA LYS A 26 29.22 16.33 31.29
C LYS A 26 27.73 16.13 31.53
N ASN A 27 27.40 15.03 32.19
CA ASN A 27 26.04 14.59 32.43
C ASN A 27 25.85 14.23 33.91
N LYS A 28 24.62 14.36 34.40
CA LYS A 28 24.24 14.15 35.81
C LYS A 28 24.39 12.70 36.27
N TYR A 29 24.54 11.76 35.34
CA TYR A 29 24.81 10.36 35.65
C TYR A 29 26.27 10.12 36.06
N GLY A 30 27.18 11.04 35.72
CA GLY A 30 28.62 10.84 35.89
C GLY A 30 29.25 9.92 34.83
N GLU A 31 28.53 9.59 33.76
CA GLU A 31 28.96 8.57 32.79
C GLU A 31 29.96 9.12 31.77
N LYS A 32 31.03 8.36 31.56
CA LYS A 32 32.13 8.68 30.63
C LYS A 32 32.33 7.60 29.56
N ASN A 33 31.42 6.63 29.48
CA ASN A 33 31.35 5.68 28.39
C ASN A 33 30.22 6.12 27.44
N LEU A 34 30.50 6.18 26.14
CA LEU A 34 29.55 6.71 25.15
C LEU A 34 28.27 5.89 25.08
N GLU A 35 28.38 4.56 25.05
CA GLU A 35 27.24 3.65 24.92
C GLU A 35 26.30 3.75 26.13
N LEU A 36 26.86 3.67 27.35
CA LEU A 36 26.09 3.81 28.59
C LEU A 36 25.48 5.21 28.75
N PHE A 37 26.18 6.26 28.30
CA PHE A 37 25.65 7.62 28.29
C PHE A 37 24.45 7.73 27.34
N LEU A 38 24.57 7.24 26.10
CA LEU A 38 23.50 7.30 25.10
C LEU A 38 22.28 6.49 25.54
N GLU A 39 22.47 5.29 26.11
CA GLU A 39 21.38 4.46 26.63
C GLU A 39 20.57 5.20 27.72
N LYS A 40 21.26 5.72 28.74
CA LYS A 40 20.61 6.47 29.84
C LYS A 40 19.95 7.76 29.36
N CYS A 41 20.62 8.49 28.47
CA CYS A 41 20.09 9.72 27.89
C CYS A 41 18.83 9.46 27.07
N SER A 42 18.82 8.41 26.23
CA SER A 42 17.66 8.02 25.43
C SER A 42 16.47 7.69 26.33
N TYR A 43 16.70 6.87 27.37
CA TYR A 43 15.66 6.50 28.33
C TYR A 43 15.03 7.72 29.02
N ASP A 44 15.84 8.62 29.57
CA ASP A 44 15.32 9.82 30.26
C ASP A 44 14.59 10.78 29.30
N THR A 45 15.08 10.89 28.06
CA THR A 45 14.48 11.76 27.02
C THR A 45 13.12 11.20 26.57
N GLU A 46 12.99 9.88 26.39
CA GLU A 46 11.73 9.22 26.07
C GLU A 46 10.68 9.40 27.16
N GLU A 47 11.07 9.27 28.43
CA GLU A 47 10.18 9.53 29.56
C GLU A 47 9.75 11.00 29.63
N ALA A 48 10.67 11.93 29.40
CA ALA A 48 10.36 13.36 29.36
C ALA A 48 9.41 13.71 28.20
N MET A 49 9.60 13.14 27.02
CA MET A 49 8.70 13.33 25.87
C MET A 49 7.27 12.88 26.17
N LYS A 50 7.08 11.75 26.87
CA LYS A 50 5.75 11.27 27.29
C LYS A 50 5.04 12.24 28.23
N ILE A 51 5.79 12.95 29.07
CA ILE A 51 5.25 13.97 29.99
C ILE A 51 4.90 15.24 29.20
N LEU A 52 5.84 15.77 28.42
CA LEU A 52 5.66 16.99 27.63
C LEU A 52 4.47 16.92 26.67
N ARG A 53 4.24 15.78 26.02
CA ARG A 53 3.08 15.60 25.11
C ARG A 53 1.72 15.70 25.81
N LYS A 54 1.69 15.65 27.15
CA LYS A 54 0.48 15.82 27.98
C LYS A 54 0.37 17.22 28.59
N GLU A 55 1.41 18.04 28.52
CA GLU A 55 1.36 19.42 29.00
C GLU A 55 0.40 20.27 28.14
N SER A 56 -0.18 21.30 28.75
CA SER A 56 -0.96 22.29 28.01
C SER A 56 -0.07 23.05 27.04
N LEU A 57 -0.62 23.37 25.86
CA LEU A 57 0.07 24.20 24.88
C LEU A 57 0.25 25.62 25.42
N PRO A 58 1.38 26.29 25.11
CA PRO A 58 1.61 27.67 25.53
C PRO A 58 0.71 28.63 24.73
N GLU A 59 0.47 29.81 25.29
CA GLU A 59 -0.17 30.92 24.57
C GLU A 59 0.79 31.52 23.51
N TYR A 60 2.07 31.61 23.85
CA TYR A 60 3.12 32.18 23.00
C TYR A 60 4.14 31.09 22.61
N PHE A 61 4.40 30.95 21.31
CA PHE A 61 5.47 30.10 20.80
C PHE A 61 6.72 30.96 20.59
N ASP A 62 7.60 30.98 21.59
CA ASP A 62 8.77 31.85 21.61
C ASP A 62 10.04 31.11 22.08
N SER A 63 11.14 31.87 22.19
CA SER A 63 12.41 31.36 22.68
C SER A 63 12.36 30.85 24.13
N ALA A 64 11.44 31.36 24.97
CA ALA A 64 11.24 30.89 26.33
C ALA A 64 10.58 29.50 26.33
N TYR A 65 9.58 29.28 25.49
CA TYR A 65 8.98 27.96 25.31
C TYR A 65 9.97 26.93 24.75
N LEU A 66 10.80 27.34 23.78
CA LEU A 66 11.88 26.49 23.26
C LEU A 66 12.85 26.06 24.38
N CYS A 67 13.25 27.00 25.24
CA CYS A 67 14.12 26.70 26.39
C CYS A 67 13.40 25.83 27.44
N HIS A 68 12.09 25.99 27.64
CA HIS A 68 11.28 25.13 28.50
C HIS A 68 11.28 23.69 27.98
N ILE A 69 11.02 23.46 26.69
CA ILE A 69 11.06 22.13 26.08
C ILE A 69 12.44 21.49 26.33
N HIS A 70 13.52 22.18 25.97
CA HIS A 70 14.87 21.67 26.17
C HIS A 70 15.15 21.39 27.66
N HIS A 71 14.69 22.26 28.55
CA HIS A 71 14.82 22.03 29.99
C HIS A 71 14.11 20.74 30.40
N GLN A 72 12.84 20.56 30.03
CA GLN A 72 12.07 19.39 30.43
C GLN A 72 12.64 18.09 29.87
N LEU A 73 13.09 18.09 28.60
CA LEU A 73 13.72 16.93 27.97
C LEU A 73 15.02 16.53 28.68
N PHE A 74 15.88 17.49 29.00
CA PHE A 74 17.25 17.20 29.42
C PHE A 74 17.56 17.53 30.88
N LYS A 75 16.60 17.96 31.70
CA LYS A 75 16.84 18.31 33.13
C LYS A 75 17.40 17.17 33.96
N ARG A 76 17.17 15.91 33.56
CA ARG A 76 17.73 14.72 34.23
C ARG A 76 19.12 14.36 33.71
N THR A 77 19.47 14.80 32.51
CA THR A 77 20.73 14.49 31.81
C THR A 77 21.79 15.57 32.02
N PHE A 78 21.46 16.85 31.81
CA PHE A 78 22.42 17.96 31.75
C PHE A 78 22.14 19.02 32.82
N GLU A 79 23.19 19.59 33.41
CA GLU A 79 23.06 20.73 34.33
C GLU A 79 22.63 22.02 33.61
N TRP A 80 23.02 22.16 32.34
CA TRP A 80 22.73 23.31 31.47
C TRP A 80 21.42 23.17 30.68
N ALA A 81 20.54 22.22 31.04
CA ALA A 81 19.27 22.02 30.35
C ALA A 81 18.43 23.32 30.32
N GLY A 82 18.07 23.76 29.11
CA GLY A 82 17.32 25.01 28.86
C GLY A 82 18.20 26.25 28.75
N LYS A 83 19.53 26.09 28.64
CA LYS A 83 20.48 27.20 28.48
C LYS A 83 20.99 27.26 27.03
N ILE A 84 20.83 28.43 26.42
CA ILE A 84 21.36 28.73 25.09
C ILE A 84 22.89 28.73 25.16
N ARG A 85 23.57 28.16 24.16
CA ARG A 85 25.02 27.90 24.16
C ARG A 85 25.90 29.16 24.25
N THR A 86 25.34 30.33 23.97
CA THR A 86 26.05 31.62 24.08
C THR A 86 26.09 32.15 25.50
N VAL A 87 25.14 31.76 26.34
CA VAL A 87 25.04 32.23 27.72
C VAL A 87 26.03 31.45 28.59
N PRO A 88 27.00 32.11 29.26
CA PRO A 88 27.93 31.43 30.16
C PRO A 88 27.20 30.64 31.26
N PHE A 89 27.53 29.36 31.39
CA PHE A 89 26.98 28.44 32.37
C PHE A 89 28.07 27.96 33.33
N THR A 90 27.82 28.02 34.64
CA THR A 90 28.73 27.50 35.66
C THR A 90 28.25 26.14 36.14
N PHE A 91 29.08 25.11 35.94
CA PHE A 91 28.85 23.75 36.44
C PHE A 91 29.02 23.66 37.96
N SER A 92 28.43 22.62 38.55
CA SER A 92 28.61 22.25 39.96
C SER A 92 30.07 22.06 40.38
N ASP A 93 30.95 21.68 39.45
CA ASP A 93 32.40 21.55 39.66
C ASP A 93 33.17 22.89 39.64
N GLY A 94 32.48 24.01 39.42
CA GLY A 94 33.02 25.36 39.37
C GLY A 94 33.63 25.78 38.03
N SER A 95 33.63 24.90 37.01
CA SER A 95 34.02 25.28 35.64
C SER A 95 32.91 26.07 34.94
N MET A 96 33.28 27.02 34.09
CA MET A 96 32.34 27.83 33.30
C MET A 96 32.43 27.47 31.82
N ALA A 97 31.32 27.24 31.15
CA ALA A 97 31.27 26.91 29.73
C ALA A 97 30.38 27.88 28.96
N ALA A 98 30.79 28.18 27.74
CA ALA A 98 30.01 28.84 26.70
C ALA A 98 30.58 28.40 25.35
N MET A 99 29.74 28.26 24.35
CA MET A 99 30.13 27.88 22.99
C MET A 99 29.43 28.79 21.97
N PRO A 100 29.85 30.06 21.86
CA PRO A 100 29.29 31.03 20.93
C PRO A 100 29.53 30.65 19.46
N GLU A 101 30.59 29.91 19.17
CA GLU A 101 30.90 29.37 17.86
C GLU A 101 30.83 27.84 17.89
N MET A 102 30.10 27.27 16.93
CA MET A 102 30.00 25.83 16.75
C MET A 102 30.10 25.49 15.27
N ARG A 103 30.87 24.45 14.95
CA ARG A 103 30.97 23.92 13.58
C ARG A 103 30.05 22.71 13.42
N ARG A 104 29.48 22.56 12.23
CA ARG A 104 28.70 21.38 11.86
C ARG A 104 29.64 20.19 11.66
N ALA A 105 29.20 19.01 12.06
CA ALA A 105 29.93 17.77 11.81
C ALA A 105 29.83 17.31 10.34
N GLU A 106 28.73 17.66 9.66
CA GLU A 106 28.34 17.06 8.37
C GLU A 106 28.91 17.82 7.15
N TRP A 107 28.97 19.14 7.21
CA TRP A 107 29.65 20.00 6.23
C TRP A 107 30.50 20.98 7.00
N ASP A 108 31.73 21.25 6.58
CA ASP A 108 32.69 22.15 7.24
C ASP A 108 32.25 23.64 7.15
N ARG A 109 31.06 23.95 7.70
CA ARG A 109 30.47 25.28 7.84
C ARG A 109 30.04 25.49 9.29
N ALA A 110 30.20 26.72 9.77
CA ALA A 110 29.76 27.09 11.10
C ALA A 110 28.22 27.20 11.20
N PHE A 111 27.68 26.98 12.40
CA PHE A 111 26.38 27.49 12.79
C PHE A 111 26.46 29.01 13.03
N VAL A 112 25.30 29.64 13.22
CA VAL A 112 25.15 31.05 13.57
C VAL A 112 26.04 31.44 14.77
N SER A 113 26.69 32.60 14.70
CA SER A 113 27.63 33.06 15.75
C SER A 113 26.93 33.85 16.87
N ASP A 114 27.61 34.06 18.00
CA ASP A 114 27.10 34.60 19.27
C ASP A 114 25.88 35.55 19.20
N LYS A 115 26.09 36.77 18.70
CA LYS A 115 25.06 37.82 18.66
C LYS A 115 23.91 37.48 17.70
N GLU A 116 24.23 36.77 16.63
CA GLU A 116 23.30 36.44 15.57
C GLU A 116 22.28 35.36 16.04
N ILE A 117 22.60 34.56 17.08
CA ILE A 117 21.65 33.59 17.66
C ILE A 117 20.47 34.30 18.30
N LEU A 118 20.73 35.25 19.20
CA LEU A 118 19.67 35.96 19.94
C LEU A 118 18.83 36.81 18.99
N GLU A 119 19.47 37.52 18.05
CA GLU A 119 18.77 38.31 17.03
C GLU A 119 17.90 37.42 16.12
N SER A 120 18.39 36.24 15.74
CA SER A 120 17.63 35.31 14.90
C SER A 120 16.44 34.68 15.64
N LEU A 121 16.60 34.36 16.92
CA LEU A 121 15.49 33.90 17.77
C LEU A 121 14.44 35.00 17.94
N GLN A 122 14.86 36.26 18.16
CA GLN A 122 13.98 37.43 18.23
C GLN A 122 13.22 37.67 16.93
N ARG A 123 13.87 37.47 15.79
CA ARG A 123 13.18 37.54 14.49
C ARG A 123 12.15 36.43 14.34
N LEU A 124 12.48 35.20 14.75
CA LEU A 124 11.58 34.05 14.67
C LEU A 124 10.33 34.25 15.55
N GLU A 125 10.50 34.65 16.81
CA GLU A 125 9.37 34.91 17.73
C GLU A 125 8.50 36.08 17.25
N LYS A 126 9.10 37.13 16.70
CA LYS A 126 8.35 38.24 16.07
C LYS A 126 7.51 37.75 14.90
N THR A 127 8.07 36.92 14.02
CA THR A 127 7.33 36.36 12.89
C THR A 127 6.20 35.44 13.35
N LEU A 128 6.40 34.62 14.39
CA LEU A 128 5.32 33.80 14.96
C LEU A 128 4.20 34.65 15.54
N ALA A 129 4.53 35.72 16.27
CA ALA A 129 3.54 36.63 16.84
C ALA A 129 2.75 37.38 15.75
N GLU A 130 3.41 37.90 14.72
CA GLU A 130 2.77 38.60 13.60
C GLU A 130 1.86 37.69 12.77
N LYS A 131 2.16 36.39 12.72
CA LYS A 131 1.36 35.37 12.03
C LYS A 131 0.44 34.58 12.99
N GLU A 132 0.20 35.09 14.19
CA GLU A 132 -0.73 34.50 15.18
C GLU A 132 -0.46 33.00 15.46
N ASN A 133 0.81 32.63 15.61
CA ASN A 133 1.28 31.25 15.78
C ASN A 133 0.85 30.30 14.63
N LEU A 134 0.72 30.84 13.41
CA LEU A 134 0.29 30.13 12.20
C LEU A 134 -1.13 29.55 12.27
N GLN A 135 -1.97 30.08 13.17
CA GLN A 135 -3.37 29.65 13.30
C GLN A 135 -4.22 30.18 12.14
N GLY A 136 -5.32 29.48 11.84
CA GLY A 136 -6.28 29.89 10.81
C GLY A 136 -5.82 29.65 9.36
N LEU A 137 -4.66 29.02 9.17
CA LEU A 137 -4.14 28.67 7.85
C LEU A 137 -4.70 27.33 7.35
N THR A 138 -4.74 27.16 6.03
CA THR A 138 -4.84 25.82 5.44
C THR A 138 -3.57 25.02 5.72
N ARG A 139 -3.64 23.70 5.56
CA ARG A 139 -2.50 22.82 5.80
C ARG A 139 -1.33 23.16 4.87
N GLU A 140 -1.62 23.47 3.61
CA GLU A 140 -0.63 23.83 2.59
C GLU A 140 0.07 25.17 2.94
N GLU A 141 -0.70 26.17 3.37
CA GLU A 141 -0.15 27.46 3.84
C GLU A 141 0.68 27.27 5.11
N PHE A 142 0.18 26.49 6.08
CA PHE A 142 0.91 26.14 7.29
C PHE A 142 2.24 25.46 6.98
N ILE A 143 2.26 24.47 6.08
CA ILE A 143 3.50 23.76 5.67
C ILE A 143 4.50 24.75 5.07
N SER A 144 4.04 25.65 4.20
CA SER A 144 4.91 26.63 3.54
C SER A 144 5.64 27.51 4.55
N GLU A 145 4.90 28.04 5.53
CA GLU A 145 5.44 28.91 6.59
C GLU A 145 6.28 28.12 7.60
N ALA A 146 5.75 27.01 8.12
CA ALA A 146 6.40 26.22 9.16
C ALA A 146 7.72 25.60 8.68
N ALA A 147 7.82 25.16 7.42
CA ALA A 147 9.06 24.61 6.87
C ALA A 147 10.19 25.64 6.85
N GLU A 148 9.90 26.90 6.47
CA GLU A 148 10.89 27.98 6.46
C GLU A 148 11.35 28.33 7.88
N MET A 149 10.41 28.40 8.83
CA MET A 149 10.72 28.66 10.22
C MET A 149 11.51 27.52 10.86
N PHE A 150 11.23 26.27 10.49
CA PHE A 150 11.97 25.10 10.95
C PHE A 150 13.41 25.11 10.43
N ILE A 151 13.61 25.42 9.14
CA ILE A 151 14.95 25.59 8.55
C ILE A 151 15.72 26.70 9.26
N SER A 152 15.06 27.83 9.54
CA SER A 152 15.64 28.95 10.28
C SER A 152 16.07 28.51 11.68
N LEU A 153 15.21 27.83 12.44
CA LEU A 153 15.54 27.37 13.79
C LEU A 153 16.70 26.36 13.78
N LYS A 154 16.69 25.40 12.86
CA LYS A 154 17.76 24.42 12.69
C LYS A 154 19.09 25.07 12.26
N HIS A 155 19.03 26.23 11.61
CA HIS A 155 20.21 27.04 11.31
C HIS A 155 20.77 27.76 12.54
N ILE A 156 19.91 28.27 13.41
CA ILE A 156 20.27 28.94 14.67
C ILE A 156 21.05 27.98 15.59
N HIS A 157 20.54 26.75 15.75
CA HIS A 157 21.13 25.71 16.60
C HIS A 157 21.47 26.23 18.02
N PRO A 158 20.43 26.61 18.81
CA PRO A 158 20.62 27.42 20.02
C PRO A 158 21.24 26.69 21.21
N PHE A 159 21.21 25.35 21.27
CA PHE A 159 21.71 24.57 22.39
C PHE A 159 23.01 23.84 22.07
N ILE A 160 23.69 23.31 23.09
CA ILE A 160 24.93 22.53 22.93
C ILE A 160 24.66 21.16 22.31
N ASP A 161 23.59 20.52 22.73
CA ASP A 161 23.09 19.24 22.25
C ASP A 161 21.58 19.18 22.48
N GLY A 162 20.86 18.23 21.89
CA GLY A 162 19.42 18.07 22.07
C GLY A 162 18.55 19.02 21.24
N ASN A 163 19.17 19.76 20.31
CA ASN A 163 18.47 20.67 19.39
C ASN A 163 17.39 19.93 18.59
N GLU A 164 17.69 18.76 18.02
CA GLU A 164 16.75 18.05 17.14
C GLU A 164 15.43 17.68 17.82
N HIS A 165 15.49 17.08 19.02
CA HIS A 165 14.30 16.73 19.80
C HIS A 165 13.51 17.97 20.24
N THR A 166 14.22 19.05 20.58
CA THR A 166 13.59 20.30 21.01
C THR A 166 12.88 21.00 19.84
N GLU A 167 13.55 21.10 18.69
CA GLU A 167 13.04 21.67 17.44
C GLU A 167 11.81 20.91 16.96
N GLN A 168 11.89 19.57 16.88
CA GLN A 168 10.78 18.73 16.45
C GLN A 168 9.56 18.90 17.36
N LEU A 169 9.75 18.79 18.68
CA LEU A 169 8.63 18.90 19.63
C LEU A 169 8.02 20.32 19.67
N PHE A 170 8.83 21.36 19.48
CA PHE A 170 8.34 22.73 19.32
C PHE A 170 7.38 22.83 18.13
N PHE A 171 7.76 22.27 16.97
CA PHE A 171 6.94 22.30 15.77
C PHE A 171 5.76 21.32 15.81
N GLU A 172 5.87 20.17 16.49
CA GLU A 172 4.71 19.29 16.78
C GLU A 172 3.63 20.06 17.56
N ASN A 173 4.04 20.79 18.60
CA ASN A 173 3.13 21.57 19.43
C ASN A 173 2.59 22.81 18.73
N LEU A 174 3.39 23.47 17.90
CA LEU A 174 2.95 24.59 17.05
C LEU A 174 1.89 24.12 16.05
N ALA A 175 2.14 23.01 15.35
CA ALA A 175 1.17 22.41 14.44
C ALA A 175 -0.14 22.08 15.17
N LYS A 176 -0.04 21.46 16.35
CA LYS A 176 -1.22 21.13 17.17
C LYS A 176 -2.01 22.37 17.59
N ALA A 177 -1.34 23.46 17.96
CA ALA A 177 -1.99 24.73 18.28
C ALA A 177 -2.68 25.36 17.06
N ALA A 178 -2.07 25.22 15.88
CA ALA A 178 -2.60 25.68 14.60
C ALA A 178 -3.73 24.80 14.03
N GLY A 179 -4.08 23.68 14.66
CA GLY A 179 -5.11 22.75 14.17
C GLY A 179 -4.61 21.75 13.13
N HIS A 180 -3.28 21.62 12.99
CA HIS A 180 -2.61 20.67 12.12
C HIS A 180 -1.87 19.59 12.94
N ARG A 181 -1.17 18.71 12.22
CA ARG A 181 -0.34 17.64 12.80
C ARG A 181 1.01 17.62 12.11
N LEU A 182 2.06 17.31 12.87
CA LEU A 182 3.37 16.91 12.34
C LEU A 182 3.82 15.65 13.09
N GLU A 183 4.30 14.65 12.37
CA GLU A 183 4.72 13.36 12.89
C GLU A 183 6.20 13.11 12.52
N PHE A 184 7.12 13.70 13.28
CA PHE A 184 8.55 13.60 12.98
C PHE A 184 9.14 12.20 13.19
N SER A 185 8.47 11.30 13.91
CA SER A 185 8.93 9.92 14.07
C SER A 185 8.83 9.09 12.78
N LEU A 186 8.11 9.59 11.77
CA LEU A 186 8.07 9.03 10.41
C LEU A 186 9.21 9.53 9.51
N VAL A 187 10.05 10.45 10.00
CA VAL A 187 11.14 11.04 9.22
C VAL A 187 12.44 10.28 9.50
N THR A 188 13.06 9.75 8.44
CA THR A 188 14.39 9.14 8.57
C THR A 188 15.47 10.21 8.70
N ARG A 189 16.60 9.85 9.34
CA ARG A 189 17.74 10.74 9.51
C ARG A 189 18.25 11.24 8.17
N GLU A 190 18.42 10.33 7.21
CA GLU A 190 18.90 10.66 5.87
C GLU A 190 17.95 11.64 5.14
N ARG A 191 16.63 11.48 5.31
CA ARG A 191 15.63 12.39 4.72
C ARG A 191 15.74 13.80 5.31
N MET A 192 15.85 13.90 6.63
CA MET A 192 15.99 15.18 7.32
C MET A 192 17.27 15.91 6.89
N ILE A 193 18.41 15.20 6.86
CA ILE A 193 19.69 15.76 6.44
C ILE A 193 19.62 16.24 4.99
N THR A 194 19.10 15.41 4.09
CA THR A 194 18.97 15.75 2.67
C THR A 194 18.09 16.97 2.44
N ALA A 195 16.91 17.02 3.06
CA ALA A 195 15.99 18.15 2.92
C ALA A 195 16.60 19.45 3.46
N TYR A 196 17.26 19.38 4.63
CA TYR A 196 17.92 20.54 5.20
C TYR A 196 19.15 20.98 4.39
N ALA A 197 19.88 20.04 3.79
CA ALA A 197 21.03 20.31 2.94
C ALA A 197 20.71 21.17 1.74
N GLU A 198 19.64 20.78 1.06
CA GLU A 198 19.16 21.44 -0.13
C GLU A 198 18.77 22.89 0.18
N ALA A 199 18.01 23.07 1.27
CA ALA A 199 17.62 24.39 1.74
C ALA A 199 18.82 25.25 2.17
N ALA A 200 19.75 24.69 2.97
CA ALA A 200 20.87 25.44 3.51
C ALA A 200 21.93 25.80 2.45
N LYS A 201 22.13 24.95 1.42
CA LYS A 201 23.14 25.17 0.38
C LYS A 201 22.61 26.01 -0.79
N TYR A 202 21.37 25.78 -1.20
CA TYR A 202 20.81 26.35 -2.43
C TYR A 202 19.59 27.25 -2.22
N GLY A 203 19.11 27.39 -0.97
CA GLY A 203 17.89 28.14 -0.67
C GLY A 203 16.60 27.45 -1.15
N ASN A 204 16.71 26.22 -1.64
CA ASN A 204 15.57 25.46 -2.15
C ASN A 204 14.88 24.71 -1.00
N THR A 205 13.72 25.20 -0.58
CA THR A 205 12.96 24.66 0.56
C THR A 205 12.00 23.54 0.19
N GLN A 206 11.90 23.17 -1.10
CA GLN A 206 10.90 22.23 -1.59
C GLN A 206 10.97 20.87 -0.89
N LEU A 207 12.17 20.30 -0.73
CA LEU A 207 12.32 19.00 -0.05
C LEU A 207 11.87 19.03 1.41
N MET A 208 12.00 20.17 2.10
CA MET A 208 11.50 20.33 3.46
C MET A 208 9.98 20.47 3.48
N ARG A 209 9.40 21.19 2.52
CA ARG A 209 7.94 21.28 2.36
C ARG A 209 7.33 19.91 2.04
N ASP A 210 7.97 19.13 1.17
CA ASP A 210 7.55 17.75 0.85
C ASP A 210 7.65 16.82 2.07
N LEU A 211 8.67 17.00 2.91
CA LEU A 211 8.80 16.31 4.19
C LEU A 211 7.65 16.65 5.13
N PHE A 212 7.34 17.94 5.28
CA PHE A 212 6.24 18.41 6.13
C PHE A 212 4.88 17.92 5.62
N GLU A 213 4.64 17.95 4.30
CA GLU A 213 3.45 17.39 3.65
C GLU A 213 3.22 15.93 4.05
N ASP A 214 4.26 15.11 3.96
CA ASP A 214 4.19 13.68 4.27
C ASP A 214 3.84 13.40 5.73
N ILE A 215 4.31 14.26 6.66
CA ILE A 215 4.10 14.08 8.10
C ILE A 215 2.91 14.89 8.64
N SER A 216 2.21 15.64 7.80
CA SER A 216 0.98 16.35 8.15
C SER A 216 -0.28 15.78 7.49
N ASN A 217 -0.15 15.19 6.30
CA ASN A 217 -1.27 14.61 5.57
C ASN A 217 -1.70 13.28 6.20
N PRO A 218 -2.96 13.13 6.66
CA PRO A 218 -3.42 11.91 7.34
C PRO A 218 -3.23 10.62 6.53
N GLU A 219 -3.42 10.65 5.21
CA GLU A 219 -3.26 9.48 4.36
C GLU A 219 -1.80 9.07 4.22
N LYS A 220 -0.91 10.06 4.08
CA LYS A 220 0.53 9.83 3.99
C LYS A 220 1.13 9.38 5.31
N ILE A 221 0.69 9.97 6.42
CA ILE A 221 1.04 9.52 7.78
C ILE A 221 0.70 8.04 7.94
N TYR A 222 -0.50 7.62 7.52
CA TYR A 222 -0.93 6.22 7.67
C TYR A 222 0.01 5.25 6.93
N ILE A 223 0.32 5.49 5.65
CA ILE A 223 1.17 4.57 4.87
C ILE A 223 2.62 4.59 5.37
N LEU A 224 3.14 5.74 5.80
CA LEU A 224 4.49 5.84 6.36
C LEU A 224 4.57 5.16 7.72
N GLN A 225 3.56 5.32 8.56
CA GLN A 225 3.49 4.67 9.87
C GLN A 225 3.40 3.15 9.74
N GLU A 226 2.59 2.63 8.81
CA GLU A 226 2.54 1.20 8.50
C GLU A 226 3.92 0.69 8.06
N PHE A 227 4.58 1.40 7.14
CA PHE A 227 5.94 1.06 6.69
C PHE A 227 6.95 1.04 7.85
N MET A 228 7.00 2.09 8.68
CA MET A 228 7.96 2.17 9.80
C MET A 228 7.73 1.07 10.83
N ASN A 229 6.47 0.77 11.16
CA ASN A 229 6.14 -0.31 12.09
C ASN A 229 6.58 -1.67 11.54
N ASN A 230 6.34 -1.95 10.26
CA ASN A 230 6.75 -3.18 9.62
C ASN A 230 8.28 -3.34 9.62
N MET A 231 9.02 -2.29 9.27
CA MET A 231 10.49 -2.33 9.28
C MET A 231 11.04 -2.57 10.70
N LYS A 232 10.41 -1.97 11.71
CA LYS A 232 10.75 -2.21 13.12
C LYS A 232 10.49 -3.66 13.53
N GLU A 233 9.34 -4.23 13.18
CA GLU A 233 9.00 -5.63 13.47
C GLU A 233 9.96 -6.62 12.81
N LEU A 234 10.45 -6.30 11.60
CA LEU A 234 11.45 -7.11 10.88
C LEU A 234 12.89 -6.88 11.36
N GLY A 235 13.13 -5.94 12.28
CA GLY A 235 14.47 -5.57 12.74
C GLY A 235 15.33 -4.87 11.68
N HIS A 236 14.70 -4.25 10.67
CA HIS A 236 15.38 -3.50 9.63
C HIS A 236 15.53 -2.03 10.01
N ASN A 237 16.77 -1.54 10.05
CA ASN A 237 17.05 -0.12 10.26
C ASN A 237 16.93 0.65 8.93
N VAL A 238 16.07 1.67 8.91
CA VAL A 238 15.83 2.56 7.76
C VAL A 238 16.24 4.01 8.03
N HIS A 239 16.83 4.32 9.19
CA HIS A 239 17.20 5.69 9.53
C HIS A 239 18.20 6.31 8.54
N ASP A 240 19.09 5.49 7.96
CA ASP A 240 20.09 5.93 6.96
C ASP A 240 19.59 5.77 5.52
N ARG A 241 18.27 5.62 5.31
CA ARG A 241 17.66 5.56 3.98
C ARG A 241 16.74 6.76 3.74
N LEU A 242 16.68 7.22 2.50
CA LEU A 242 15.66 8.18 2.05
C LEU A 242 14.32 7.45 1.92
N VAL A 243 13.36 7.80 2.77
CA VAL A 243 12.00 7.26 2.76
C VAL A 243 11.02 8.41 2.62
N MET A 244 10.12 8.33 1.64
CA MET A 244 9.08 9.35 1.42
C MET A 244 7.79 8.74 0.88
N ALA A 245 6.67 9.38 1.13
CA ALA A 245 5.43 9.03 0.46
C ALA A 245 5.50 9.47 -1.02
N ALA A 246 4.82 8.73 -1.88
CA ALA A 246 4.63 9.14 -3.26
C ALA A 246 3.94 10.51 -3.33
N LYS A 247 4.46 11.39 -4.18
CA LYS A 247 3.91 12.71 -4.40
C LYS A 247 2.83 12.69 -5.47
N GLU A 248 1.87 13.58 -5.31
CA GLU A 248 0.83 13.81 -6.31
C GLU A 248 1.45 14.27 -7.64
N ASP A 249 0.85 13.85 -8.75
CA ASP A 249 1.28 14.15 -10.12
C ASP A 249 2.72 13.69 -10.49
N GLU A 250 3.42 12.96 -9.63
CA GLU A 250 4.73 12.38 -9.95
C GLU A 250 4.63 10.94 -10.48
N THR A 251 5.64 10.56 -11.28
CA THR A 251 5.81 9.22 -11.81
C THR A 251 7.15 8.65 -11.37
N TYR A 252 7.12 7.44 -10.84
CA TYR A 252 8.27 6.73 -10.30
C TYR A 252 8.48 5.45 -11.09
N THR A 253 9.70 5.21 -11.54
CA THR A 253 10.11 3.92 -12.13
C THR A 253 11.16 3.29 -11.24
N GLY A 254 10.92 2.06 -10.81
CA GLY A 254 11.79 1.41 -9.82
C GLY A 254 11.46 -0.05 -9.58
N ILE A 255 12.12 -0.62 -8.57
CA ILE A 255 11.95 -2.01 -8.16
C ILE A 255 10.89 -2.08 -7.06
N TYR A 256 9.80 -2.80 -7.33
CA TYR A 256 8.78 -3.10 -6.35
C TYR A 256 9.36 -3.99 -5.24
N LYS A 257 9.31 -3.55 -3.99
CA LYS A 257 9.84 -4.28 -2.83
C LYS A 257 8.81 -5.13 -2.11
N GLY A 258 7.53 -4.89 -2.39
CA GLY A 258 6.42 -5.56 -1.74
C GLY A 258 5.31 -4.59 -1.33
N ALA A 259 4.25 -5.15 -0.77
CA ALA A 259 3.17 -4.40 -0.15
C ALA A 259 2.82 -4.99 1.21
N ASN A 260 2.34 -4.12 2.07
CA ASN A 260 1.71 -4.46 3.34
C ASN A 260 0.17 -4.43 3.16
N PHE A 261 -0.58 -4.15 4.23
CA PHE A 261 -2.05 -4.12 4.19
C PHE A 261 -2.55 -2.94 3.35
N GLY A 262 -2.04 -1.74 3.64
CA GLY A 262 -2.49 -0.49 3.01
C GLY A 262 -1.47 0.17 2.08
N SER A 263 -0.19 -0.14 2.22
CA SER A 263 0.91 0.50 1.48
C SER A 263 1.70 -0.45 0.60
N PHE A 264 2.42 0.12 -0.37
CA PHE A 264 3.47 -0.57 -1.11
C PHE A 264 4.77 0.21 -1.11
N VAL A 265 5.88 -0.49 -1.33
CA VAL A 265 7.22 0.09 -1.34
C VAL A 265 7.83 -0.06 -2.73
N LEU A 266 8.27 1.06 -3.29
CA LEU A 266 8.99 1.14 -4.55
C LEU A 266 10.38 1.72 -4.29
N GLU A 267 11.44 1.00 -4.65
CA GLU A 267 12.80 1.56 -4.64
C GLU A 267 13.09 2.20 -5.99
N ALA A 268 13.14 3.54 -6.03
CA ALA A 268 13.45 4.32 -7.21
C ALA A 268 14.66 5.21 -6.92
N GLN A 269 15.73 5.07 -7.70
CA GLN A 269 16.96 5.88 -7.56
C GLN A 269 17.57 5.89 -6.13
N GLY A 270 17.45 4.76 -5.41
CA GLY A 270 17.94 4.64 -4.03
C GLY A 270 17.01 5.24 -2.96
N ILE A 271 15.84 5.75 -3.36
CA ILE A 271 14.79 6.26 -2.48
C ILE A 271 13.71 5.20 -2.32
N TYR A 272 13.25 4.99 -1.09
CA TYR A 272 12.06 4.19 -0.80
C TYR A 272 10.83 5.10 -0.89
N VAL A 273 10.10 4.95 -1.98
CA VAL A 273 8.84 5.63 -2.23
C VAL A 273 7.70 4.75 -1.73
N ILE A 274 6.96 5.25 -0.75
CA ILE A 274 5.84 4.56 -0.11
C ILE A 274 4.55 5.05 -0.77
N GLY A 275 3.83 4.15 -1.43
CA GLY A 275 2.56 4.47 -2.06
C GLY A 275 1.38 3.82 -1.35
N ASN A 276 0.18 4.37 -1.53
CA ASN A 276 -1.05 3.71 -1.12
C ASN A 276 -1.37 2.58 -2.12
N LYS A 277 -1.62 1.38 -1.60
CA LYS A 277 -1.95 0.20 -2.41
C LYS A 277 -3.19 0.40 -3.27
N GLU A 278 -4.15 1.20 -2.82
CA GLU A 278 -5.35 1.58 -3.59
C GLU A 278 -5.03 2.36 -4.86
N HIS A 279 -3.82 2.94 -4.96
CA HIS A 279 -3.39 3.67 -6.15
C HIS A 279 -2.79 2.77 -7.23
N LEU A 280 -2.55 1.49 -6.93
CA LEU A 280 -2.14 0.51 -7.92
C LEU A 280 -3.34 -0.01 -8.70
N LEU A 281 -3.11 -0.40 -9.95
CA LEU A 281 -4.16 -1.07 -10.74
C LEU A 281 -4.45 -2.46 -10.16
N PRO A 282 -5.70 -2.96 -10.25
CA PRO A 282 -6.04 -4.28 -9.73
C PRO A 282 -5.18 -5.41 -10.30
N GLU A 283 -4.90 -5.38 -11.61
CA GLU A 283 -3.99 -6.33 -12.26
C GLU A 283 -2.57 -6.28 -11.68
N GLN A 284 -2.09 -5.10 -11.27
CA GLN A 284 -0.79 -4.95 -10.62
C GLN A 284 -0.83 -5.55 -9.21
N ILE A 285 -1.86 -5.24 -8.42
CA ILE A 285 -2.01 -5.78 -7.06
C ILE A 285 -2.00 -7.32 -7.05
N LYS A 286 -2.59 -7.96 -8.06
CA LYS A 286 -2.67 -9.42 -8.18
C LYS A 286 -1.38 -10.07 -8.66
N THR A 287 -0.59 -9.38 -9.48
CA THR A 287 0.51 -10.01 -10.22
C THR A 287 1.90 -9.59 -9.75
N LEU A 288 2.04 -8.42 -9.13
CA LEU A 288 3.33 -7.90 -8.71
C LEU A 288 3.98 -8.75 -7.64
N LYS A 289 5.28 -8.99 -7.83
CA LYS A 289 6.14 -9.71 -6.91
C LYS A 289 7.34 -8.85 -6.54
N PRO A 290 7.86 -8.97 -5.31
CA PRO A 290 9.11 -8.32 -4.93
C PRO A 290 10.21 -8.61 -5.95
N GLY A 291 10.85 -7.56 -6.48
CA GLY A 291 11.85 -7.64 -7.54
C GLY A 291 11.36 -7.20 -8.91
N ASP A 292 10.05 -7.12 -9.14
CA ASP A 292 9.49 -6.63 -10.40
C ASP A 292 9.82 -5.15 -10.62
N THR A 293 10.13 -4.78 -11.86
CA THR A 293 10.29 -3.36 -12.24
C THR A 293 8.94 -2.79 -12.65
N ILE A 294 8.52 -1.70 -12.00
CA ILE A 294 7.24 -1.06 -12.28
C ILE A 294 7.43 0.43 -12.56
N THR A 295 6.48 0.99 -13.31
CA THR A 295 6.26 2.44 -13.37
C THR A 295 4.94 2.74 -12.68
N PHE A 296 5.00 3.54 -11.63
CA PHE A 296 3.88 3.97 -10.84
C PHE A 296 3.67 5.48 -11.01
N THR A 297 2.48 5.89 -11.41
CA THR A 297 2.09 7.30 -11.50
C THR A 297 1.03 7.56 -10.45
N TYR A 298 1.21 8.62 -9.65
CA TYR A 298 0.22 8.97 -8.66
C TYR A 298 -1.09 9.35 -9.37
N PRO A 299 -2.22 8.71 -9.00
CA PRO A 299 -3.47 8.87 -9.72
C PRO A 299 -4.17 10.18 -9.35
N LYS A 300 -4.99 10.71 -10.26
CA LYS A 300 -5.78 11.91 -10.00
C LYS A 300 -6.90 11.60 -8.99
N THR A 301 -6.93 12.33 -7.88
CA THR A 301 -7.79 12.11 -6.69
C THR A 301 -9.27 11.89 -7.04
N LYS A 302 -9.83 12.67 -7.98
CA LYS A 302 -11.26 12.58 -8.36
C LYS A 302 -11.71 11.23 -8.93
N GLU A 303 -10.83 10.49 -9.59
CA GLU A 303 -11.20 9.20 -10.22
C GLU A 303 -11.27 8.06 -9.18
N LEU A 304 -10.43 8.11 -8.14
CA LEU A 304 -10.40 7.11 -7.07
C LEU A 304 -11.47 7.33 -6.01
N GLU A 305 -11.72 8.59 -5.62
CA GLU A 305 -12.66 8.92 -4.56
C GLU A 305 -14.08 8.38 -4.83
N ASN A 306 -14.49 8.40 -6.11
CA ASN A 306 -15.82 7.99 -6.54
C ASN A 306 -15.93 6.50 -6.91
N THR A 307 -14.84 5.74 -6.92
CA THR A 307 -14.86 4.33 -7.34
C THR A 307 -15.03 3.40 -6.12
N LEU A 308 -16.03 2.50 -6.18
CA LEU A 308 -16.24 1.45 -5.18
C LEU A 308 -15.51 0.17 -5.57
N ILE A 309 -15.71 -0.31 -6.80
CA ILE A 309 -15.02 -1.48 -7.37
C ILE A 309 -14.26 -1.02 -8.61
N PRO A 310 -12.92 -1.11 -8.64
CA PRO A 310 -12.14 -0.67 -9.79
C PRO A 310 -12.33 -1.60 -11.00
N ARG A 311 -12.11 -1.03 -12.18
CA ARG A 311 -11.93 -1.80 -13.41
C ARG A 311 -10.59 -2.55 -13.34
N GLU A 312 -10.56 -3.74 -13.91
CA GLU A 312 -9.36 -4.54 -14.08
C GLU A 312 -9.17 -4.86 -15.56
N THR A 313 -7.93 -4.75 -16.04
CA THR A 313 -7.58 -5.17 -17.39
C THR A 313 -7.07 -6.60 -17.37
N LEU A 314 -7.96 -7.57 -17.64
CA LEU A 314 -7.56 -8.97 -17.74
C LEU A 314 -6.87 -9.23 -19.10
N ALA A 315 -5.61 -9.68 -19.06
CA ALA A 315 -4.83 -9.96 -20.26
C ALA A 315 -5.47 -11.06 -21.13
N PRO A 316 -5.21 -11.07 -22.46
CA PRO A 316 -5.59 -12.22 -23.30
C PRO A 316 -4.92 -13.50 -22.82
N LEU A 317 -5.61 -14.64 -22.97
CA LEU A 317 -5.03 -15.95 -22.66
C LEU A 317 -3.72 -16.17 -23.42
N THR A 318 -2.69 -16.52 -22.68
CA THR A 318 -1.44 -17.00 -23.27
C THR A 318 -1.65 -18.37 -23.92
N LYS A 319 -0.77 -18.74 -24.85
CA LYS A 319 -0.79 -20.09 -25.44
C LYS A 319 -0.73 -21.19 -24.38
N SER A 320 0.08 -20.98 -23.32
CA SER A 320 0.26 -21.95 -22.25
C SER A 320 -1.00 -22.12 -21.40
N GLU A 321 -1.65 -21.02 -21.00
CA GLU A 321 -2.91 -21.07 -20.24
C GLU A 321 -4.00 -21.74 -21.05
N PHE A 322 -4.13 -21.35 -22.33
CA PHE A 322 -5.11 -21.95 -23.23
C PHE A 322 -4.91 -23.46 -23.40
N SER A 323 -3.66 -23.91 -23.61
CA SER A 323 -3.34 -25.34 -23.69
C SER A 323 -3.64 -26.09 -22.39
N LYS A 324 -3.33 -25.49 -21.24
CA LYS A 324 -3.64 -26.09 -19.93
C LYS A 324 -5.14 -26.27 -19.74
N MET A 325 -5.95 -25.25 -20.04
CA MET A 325 -7.41 -25.32 -19.94
C MET A 325 -8.02 -26.39 -20.85
N LEU A 326 -7.47 -26.59 -22.05
CA LEU A 326 -7.89 -27.69 -22.94
C LEU A 326 -7.54 -29.06 -22.36
N MET A 327 -6.33 -29.21 -21.83
CA MET A 327 -5.85 -30.47 -21.29
C MET A 327 -6.61 -30.91 -20.04
N GLU A 328 -7.07 -29.99 -19.21
CA GLU A 328 -7.79 -30.24 -17.95
C GLU A 328 -9.32 -30.33 -18.14
N ASN A 329 -9.82 -30.16 -19.36
CA ASN A 329 -11.26 -30.13 -19.59
C ASN A 329 -11.91 -31.52 -19.50
N ALA A 330 -12.85 -31.66 -18.57
CA ALA A 330 -13.54 -32.93 -18.29
C ALA A 330 -14.22 -33.55 -19.54
N ARG A 331 -14.79 -32.73 -20.44
CA ARG A 331 -15.45 -33.25 -21.66
C ARG A 331 -14.44 -33.88 -22.62
N ILE A 332 -13.27 -33.26 -22.76
CA ILE A 332 -12.17 -33.79 -23.58
C ILE A 332 -11.66 -35.10 -22.99
N HIS A 333 -11.51 -35.19 -21.66
CA HIS A 333 -11.13 -36.42 -20.98
C HIS A 333 -12.11 -37.56 -21.25
N THR A 334 -13.42 -37.33 -21.08
CA THR A 334 -14.43 -38.37 -21.31
C THR A 334 -14.35 -38.96 -22.72
N VAL A 335 -14.20 -38.13 -23.74
CA VAL A 335 -14.13 -38.62 -25.14
C VAL A 335 -12.78 -39.26 -25.44
N ARG A 336 -11.69 -38.77 -24.84
CA ARG A 336 -10.37 -39.42 -24.90
C ARG A 336 -10.44 -40.84 -24.33
N ASP A 337 -11.07 -41.02 -23.17
CA ASP A 337 -11.19 -42.34 -22.52
C ASP A 337 -11.99 -43.33 -23.38
N GLN A 338 -13.01 -42.85 -24.08
CA GLN A 338 -13.76 -43.65 -25.07
C GLN A 338 -12.86 -44.12 -26.22
N ILE A 339 -12.04 -43.22 -26.79
CA ILE A 339 -11.09 -43.59 -27.85
C ILE A 339 -10.07 -44.61 -27.32
N GLN A 340 -9.55 -44.43 -26.11
CA GLN A 340 -8.59 -45.36 -25.53
C GLN A 340 -9.19 -46.74 -25.26
N TYR A 341 -10.45 -46.80 -24.81
CA TYR A 341 -11.19 -48.04 -24.65
C TYR A 341 -11.37 -48.77 -25.99
N LEU A 342 -11.84 -48.05 -27.02
CA LEU A 342 -12.04 -48.62 -28.35
C LEU A 342 -10.71 -49.03 -29.00
N SER A 343 -9.65 -48.23 -28.81
CA SER A 343 -8.30 -48.55 -29.29
C SER A 343 -7.77 -49.84 -28.68
N LYS A 344 -8.00 -50.06 -27.37
CA LYS A 344 -7.64 -51.33 -26.71
C LYS A 344 -8.42 -52.50 -27.30
N THR A 345 -9.71 -52.33 -27.55
CA THR A 345 -10.57 -53.37 -28.12
C THR A 345 -10.18 -53.74 -29.56
N ILE A 346 -9.78 -52.75 -30.36
CA ILE A 346 -9.51 -52.93 -31.80
C ILE A 346 -8.06 -53.32 -32.05
N TYR A 347 -7.10 -52.69 -31.36
CA TYR A 347 -5.66 -52.81 -31.62
C TYR A 347 -4.88 -53.51 -30.50
N GLY A 348 -5.51 -53.79 -29.36
CA GLY A 348 -4.85 -54.36 -28.19
C GLY A 348 -4.00 -53.35 -27.39
N ASP A 349 -3.95 -52.09 -27.84
CA ASP A 349 -3.21 -51.00 -27.19
C ASP A 349 -4.12 -49.78 -27.01
N SER A 350 -4.36 -49.40 -25.76
CA SER A 350 -5.18 -48.21 -25.45
C SER A 350 -4.51 -46.91 -25.88
N LYS A 351 -3.20 -46.91 -26.13
CA LYS A 351 -2.42 -45.72 -26.51
C LYS A 351 -2.23 -45.58 -28.01
N ALA A 352 -2.78 -46.48 -28.82
CA ALA A 352 -2.57 -46.54 -30.26
C ALA A 352 -2.88 -45.21 -30.99
N LEU A 353 -3.80 -44.40 -30.46
CA LEU A 353 -4.23 -43.12 -31.02
C LEU A 353 -3.78 -41.89 -30.23
N ASN A 354 -2.94 -42.03 -29.20
CA ASN A 354 -2.57 -40.92 -28.31
C ASN A 354 -1.91 -39.75 -29.07
N LYS A 355 -0.97 -40.06 -29.97
CA LYS A 355 -0.28 -39.04 -30.76
C LYS A 355 -1.26 -38.26 -31.64
N GLN A 356 -2.17 -38.96 -32.31
CA GLN A 356 -3.17 -38.35 -33.17
C GLN A 356 -4.16 -37.51 -32.36
N MET A 357 -4.53 -37.95 -31.15
CA MET A 357 -5.34 -37.15 -30.24
C MET A 357 -4.62 -35.86 -29.80
N GLU A 358 -3.31 -35.89 -29.57
CA GLU A 358 -2.52 -34.68 -29.29
C GLU A 358 -2.50 -33.72 -30.49
N GLU A 359 -2.34 -34.25 -31.71
CA GLU A 359 -2.41 -33.47 -32.95
C GLU A 359 -3.79 -32.83 -33.14
N ILE A 360 -4.89 -33.57 -32.89
CA ILE A 360 -6.27 -33.06 -32.94
C ILE A 360 -6.50 -31.99 -31.86
N LEU A 361 -5.87 -32.10 -30.69
CA LEU A 361 -5.97 -31.09 -29.63
C LEU A 361 -5.46 -29.72 -30.12
N GLN A 362 -4.39 -29.73 -30.92
CA GLN A 362 -3.79 -28.54 -31.52
C GLN A 362 -4.60 -28.06 -32.73
N ASN A 363 -5.02 -28.99 -33.59
CA ASN A 363 -5.79 -28.72 -34.79
C ASN A 363 -6.99 -29.69 -34.92
N PRO A 364 -8.19 -29.30 -34.45
CA PRO A 364 -9.35 -30.18 -34.46
C PRO A 364 -9.83 -30.58 -35.86
N ASP A 365 -9.45 -29.86 -36.91
CA ASP A 365 -9.86 -30.18 -38.28
C ASP A 365 -9.23 -31.50 -38.80
N LEU A 366 -8.17 -31.99 -38.14
CA LEU A 366 -7.54 -33.29 -38.43
C LEU A 366 -8.42 -34.49 -38.04
N GLY A 367 -9.38 -34.30 -37.13
CA GLY A 367 -10.15 -35.43 -36.61
C GLY A 367 -11.04 -36.11 -37.64
N GLN A 368 -11.62 -35.36 -38.58
CA GLN A 368 -12.39 -35.95 -39.68
C GLN A 368 -11.49 -36.77 -40.59
N GLN A 369 -10.31 -36.23 -40.94
CA GLN A 369 -9.34 -36.90 -41.79
C GLN A 369 -8.88 -38.22 -41.17
N LEU A 370 -8.63 -38.22 -39.86
CA LEU A 370 -8.25 -39.42 -39.12
C LEU A 370 -9.37 -40.46 -39.10
N ALA A 371 -10.62 -40.05 -38.85
CA ALA A 371 -11.76 -40.96 -38.86
C ALA A 371 -11.95 -41.60 -40.24
N ASP A 372 -11.88 -40.81 -41.31
CA ASP A 372 -12.01 -41.31 -42.69
C ASP A 372 -10.85 -42.25 -43.07
N GLN A 373 -9.65 -41.99 -42.55
CA GLN A 373 -8.48 -42.86 -42.72
C GLN A 373 -8.71 -44.22 -42.02
N ILE A 374 -9.20 -44.22 -40.78
CA ILE A 374 -9.50 -45.44 -40.02
C ILE A 374 -10.62 -46.23 -40.71
N GLU A 375 -11.67 -45.56 -41.18
CA GLU A 375 -12.80 -46.18 -41.87
C GLU A 375 -12.38 -46.88 -43.17
N ARG A 376 -11.57 -46.21 -44.00
CA ARG A 376 -11.07 -46.80 -45.26
C ARG A 376 -10.01 -47.88 -45.06
N SER A 377 -9.19 -47.73 -44.02
CA SER A 377 -8.09 -48.64 -43.74
C SER A 377 -7.88 -48.78 -42.22
N PRO A 378 -8.62 -49.68 -41.56
CA PRO A 378 -8.54 -49.84 -40.11
C PRO A 378 -7.15 -50.24 -39.61
N ASN A 379 -6.34 -50.89 -40.46
CA ASN A 379 -4.95 -51.27 -40.18
C ASN A 379 -3.94 -50.11 -40.30
N SER A 380 -4.36 -48.92 -40.74
CA SER A 380 -3.47 -47.77 -40.94
C SER A 380 -2.92 -47.17 -39.64
N ILE A 381 -3.57 -47.47 -38.50
CA ILE A 381 -3.11 -47.09 -37.16
C ILE A 381 -2.24 -48.19 -36.56
N SER A 382 -2.80 -49.40 -36.45
CA SER A 382 -2.13 -50.61 -35.98
C SER A 382 -2.89 -51.84 -36.48
N LYS A 383 -2.30 -53.03 -36.35
CA LYS A 383 -2.97 -54.28 -36.74
C LYS A 383 -4.16 -54.55 -35.84
N LEU A 384 -5.32 -54.91 -36.40
CA LEU A 384 -6.45 -55.35 -35.58
C LEU A 384 -6.11 -56.64 -34.82
N VAL A 385 -6.68 -56.78 -33.63
CA VAL A 385 -6.57 -58.01 -32.81
C VAL A 385 -7.35 -59.18 -33.41
N GLY A 386 -7.04 -60.40 -32.95
CA GLY A 386 -7.70 -61.63 -33.42
C GLY A 386 -7.14 -62.18 -34.73
N ILE A 387 -7.67 -63.32 -35.15
CA ILE A 387 -7.18 -64.11 -36.29
C ILE A 387 -8.12 -63.93 -37.49
N ASN A 388 -7.54 -63.66 -38.65
CA ASN A 388 -8.23 -63.67 -39.95
C ASN A 388 -7.35 -64.44 -40.94
N PHE A 389 -7.75 -65.65 -41.33
CA PHE A 389 -6.99 -66.51 -42.24
C PHE A 389 -7.94 -67.34 -43.11
N LEU A 390 -7.76 -67.29 -44.44
CA LEU A 390 -8.52 -68.11 -45.41
C LEU A 390 -10.05 -68.14 -45.14
N CYS A 391 -10.65 -66.96 -45.03
CA CYS A 391 -12.08 -66.75 -44.75
C CYS A 391 -12.55 -67.16 -43.34
N PHE A 392 -11.67 -67.62 -42.45
CA PHE A 392 -11.98 -67.90 -41.06
C PHE A 392 -11.63 -66.70 -40.17
N LYS A 393 -12.62 -66.16 -39.45
CA LYS A 393 -12.47 -65.08 -38.48
C LYS A 393 -12.86 -65.57 -37.09
N ASN A 394 -12.03 -65.30 -36.09
CA ASN A 394 -12.40 -65.57 -34.69
C ASN A 394 -13.25 -64.44 -34.11
N GLN A 395 -13.95 -64.69 -33.00
CA GLN A 395 -14.84 -63.71 -32.38
C GLN A 395 -14.12 -62.39 -32.03
N THR A 396 -12.87 -62.47 -31.56
CA THR A 396 -12.04 -61.29 -31.27
C THR A 396 -11.85 -60.41 -32.50
N ARG A 397 -11.61 -61.00 -33.67
CA ARG A 397 -11.49 -60.26 -34.93
C ARG A 397 -12.82 -59.65 -35.36
N ALA A 398 -13.91 -60.40 -35.29
CA ALA A 398 -15.24 -59.92 -35.66
C ALA A 398 -15.66 -58.71 -34.80
N ASN A 399 -15.48 -58.80 -33.47
CA ASN A 399 -15.77 -57.71 -32.54
C ASN A 399 -14.90 -56.47 -32.82
N ALA A 400 -13.62 -56.67 -33.14
CA ALA A 400 -12.71 -55.56 -33.46
C ALA A 400 -13.13 -54.83 -34.74
N GLU A 401 -13.59 -55.55 -35.77
CA GLU A 401 -14.10 -54.97 -37.02
C GLU A 401 -15.41 -54.21 -36.81
N GLU A 402 -16.34 -54.72 -35.99
CA GLU A 402 -17.62 -54.06 -35.67
C GLU A 402 -17.41 -52.76 -34.86
N CYS A 403 -16.37 -52.71 -34.04
CA CYS A 403 -16.04 -51.54 -33.23
C CYS A 403 -15.36 -50.40 -34.02
N VAL A 404 -14.94 -50.62 -35.27
CA VAL A 404 -14.26 -49.60 -36.09
C VAL A 404 -15.15 -48.37 -36.28
N ASP A 405 -16.45 -48.56 -36.59
CA ASP A 405 -17.37 -47.45 -36.80
C ASP A 405 -17.61 -46.63 -35.51
N LEU A 406 -17.62 -47.31 -34.36
CA LEU A 406 -17.67 -46.66 -33.05
C LEU A 406 -16.40 -45.85 -32.80
N LEU A 407 -15.23 -46.36 -33.18
CA LEU A 407 -13.97 -45.64 -33.06
C LEU A 407 -13.93 -44.40 -33.97
N CYS A 408 -14.34 -44.53 -35.23
CA CYS A 408 -14.45 -43.39 -36.15
C CYS A 408 -15.40 -42.32 -35.60
N SER A 409 -16.54 -42.74 -35.05
CA SER A 409 -17.51 -41.85 -34.41
C SER A 409 -16.92 -41.16 -33.17
N ALA A 410 -16.19 -41.90 -32.32
CA ALA A 410 -15.51 -41.35 -31.16
C ALA A 410 -14.42 -40.34 -31.54
N VAL A 411 -13.65 -40.60 -32.60
CA VAL A 411 -12.64 -39.67 -33.14
C VAL A 411 -13.28 -38.39 -33.67
N ARG A 412 -14.38 -38.49 -34.45
CA ARG A 412 -15.14 -37.31 -34.91
C ARG A 412 -15.71 -36.52 -33.73
N ASN A 413 -16.25 -37.21 -32.73
CA ASN A 413 -16.77 -36.59 -31.52
C ASN A 413 -15.67 -35.91 -30.69
N TYR A 414 -14.46 -36.48 -30.66
CA TYR A 414 -13.31 -35.87 -29.99
C TYR A 414 -12.93 -34.55 -30.66
N ALA A 415 -12.83 -34.55 -31.98
CA ALA A 415 -12.56 -33.35 -32.79
C ALA A 415 -13.61 -32.25 -32.56
N TYR A 416 -14.89 -32.63 -32.60
CA TYR A 416 -16.00 -31.73 -32.32
C TYR A 416 -15.94 -31.17 -30.89
N THR A 417 -15.68 -32.03 -29.90
CA THR A 417 -15.56 -31.65 -28.49
C THR A 417 -14.41 -30.68 -28.29
N VAL A 418 -13.23 -30.94 -28.87
CA VAL A 418 -12.09 -30.02 -28.84
C VAL A 418 -12.47 -28.68 -29.46
N LYS A 419 -13.10 -28.67 -30.65
CA LYS A 419 -13.54 -27.42 -31.32
C LYS A 419 -14.52 -26.62 -30.46
N TYR A 420 -15.50 -27.29 -29.86
CA TYR A 420 -16.47 -26.69 -28.95
C TYR A 420 -15.79 -26.10 -27.71
N VAL A 421 -14.94 -26.88 -27.03
CA VAL A 421 -14.26 -26.44 -25.80
C VAL A 421 -13.32 -25.26 -26.08
N ARG A 422 -12.59 -25.28 -27.21
CA ARG A 422 -11.78 -24.14 -27.66
C ARG A 422 -12.63 -22.87 -27.79
N HIS A 423 -13.80 -22.98 -28.40
CA HIS A 423 -14.73 -21.85 -28.53
C HIS A 423 -15.25 -21.38 -27.16
N SER A 424 -15.66 -22.31 -26.30
CA SER A 424 -16.15 -22.03 -24.94
C SER A 424 -15.12 -21.27 -24.12
N ILE A 425 -13.86 -21.74 -24.08
CA ILE A 425 -12.77 -21.10 -23.34
C ILE A 425 -12.56 -19.65 -23.79
N ILE A 426 -12.54 -19.41 -25.11
CA ILE A 426 -12.35 -18.05 -25.65
C ILE A 426 -13.53 -17.14 -25.29
N GLN A 427 -14.77 -17.65 -25.41
CA GLN A 427 -15.96 -16.87 -25.09
C GLN A 427 -16.07 -16.57 -23.59
N GLU A 428 -15.84 -17.57 -22.74
CA GLU A 428 -15.85 -17.41 -21.28
C GLU A 428 -14.79 -16.41 -20.82
N HIS A 429 -13.57 -16.48 -21.37
CA HIS A 429 -12.52 -15.49 -21.09
C HIS A 429 -12.92 -14.09 -21.52
N LYS A 430 -13.55 -13.94 -22.69
CA LYS A 430 -14.03 -12.64 -23.17
C LYS A 430 -15.13 -12.06 -22.28
N ILE A 431 -16.09 -12.89 -21.85
CA ILE A 431 -17.13 -12.48 -20.91
C ILE A 431 -16.48 -12.01 -19.59
N GLU A 432 -15.47 -12.73 -19.12
CA GLU A 432 -14.75 -12.37 -17.91
C GLU A 432 -13.96 -11.06 -18.05
N GLN A 433 -13.32 -10.82 -19.20
CA GLN A 433 -12.69 -9.54 -19.53
C GLN A 433 -13.71 -8.38 -19.50
N GLU A 434 -14.89 -8.58 -20.09
CA GLU A 434 -15.97 -7.59 -20.08
C GLU A 434 -16.56 -7.36 -18.67
N ARG A 435 -16.60 -8.41 -17.85
CA ARG A 435 -17.07 -8.38 -16.45
C ARG A 435 -16.13 -7.53 -15.59
N CYS A 436 -14.84 -7.86 -15.59
CA CYS A 436 -13.82 -7.23 -14.76
C CYS A 436 -13.45 -5.82 -15.26
N GLY A 437 -13.57 -5.56 -16.56
CA GLY A 437 -13.30 -4.25 -17.17
C GLY A 437 -14.29 -3.14 -16.80
N ARG A 438 -15.37 -3.46 -16.07
CA ARG A 438 -16.34 -2.48 -15.57
C ARG A 438 -15.98 -1.99 -14.18
N ALA A 439 -15.92 -0.69 -14.00
CA ALA A 439 -15.89 -0.09 -12.66
C ALA A 439 -17.31 0.02 -12.10
N VAL A 440 -17.43 0.01 -10.77
CA VAL A 440 -18.66 0.37 -10.06
C VAL A 440 -18.36 1.59 -9.21
N GLU A 441 -19.07 2.68 -9.48
CA GLU A 441 -18.99 3.92 -8.71
C GLU A 441 -19.66 3.77 -7.34
N LYS A 442 -19.25 4.59 -6.38
CA LYS A 442 -19.91 4.69 -5.08
C LYS A 442 -21.34 5.23 -5.25
N PRO A 443 -22.30 4.76 -4.44
CA PRO A 443 -23.63 5.37 -4.39
C PRO A 443 -23.56 6.85 -4.06
N SER A 444 -24.53 7.66 -4.51
CA SER A 444 -24.62 9.07 -4.12
C SER A 444 -24.75 9.23 -2.60
N ALA A 445 -24.39 10.40 -2.05
CA ALA A 445 -24.56 10.67 -0.62
C ALA A 445 -25.99 10.43 -0.14
N ASN A 446 -27.00 10.73 -0.98
CA ASN A 446 -28.40 10.47 -0.67
C ASN A 446 -28.70 8.97 -0.55
N LEU A 447 -28.17 8.16 -1.47
CA LEU A 447 -28.35 6.71 -1.45
C LEU A 447 -27.57 6.06 -0.30
N GLN A 448 -26.36 6.56 0.00
CA GLN A 448 -25.60 6.12 1.16
C GLN A 448 -26.35 6.41 2.47
N ASN A 449 -26.88 7.63 2.63
CA ASN A 449 -27.66 8.02 3.81
C ASN A 449 -28.91 7.15 3.96
N LEU A 450 -29.59 6.83 2.86
CA LEU A 450 -30.75 5.94 2.85
C LEU A 450 -30.43 4.59 3.50
N PHE A 451 -29.25 4.01 3.24
CA PHE A 451 -28.88 2.70 3.78
C PHE A 451 -28.77 2.64 5.31
N TYR A 452 -28.66 3.77 5.99
CA TYR A 452 -28.59 3.86 7.45
C TYR A 452 -29.95 4.10 8.12
N LEU A 453 -31.01 4.31 7.32
CA LEU A 453 -32.35 4.52 7.85
C LEU A 453 -33.05 3.20 8.18
N SER A 454 -34.13 3.28 8.98
CA SER A 454 -34.97 2.11 9.27
C SER A 454 -35.60 1.56 7.97
N PRO A 455 -35.91 0.25 7.90
CA PRO A 455 -36.55 -0.35 6.72
C PRO A 455 -37.82 0.37 6.25
N GLU A 456 -38.65 0.85 7.18
CA GLU A 456 -39.88 1.60 6.89
C GLU A 456 -39.57 2.96 6.26
N SER A 457 -38.54 3.63 6.77
CA SER A 457 -38.07 4.92 6.28
C SER A 457 -37.46 4.79 4.89
N GLN A 458 -36.62 3.77 4.68
CA GLN A 458 -36.06 3.43 3.37
C GLN A 458 -37.16 3.27 2.33
N LYS A 459 -38.16 2.46 2.65
CA LYS A 459 -39.31 2.20 1.79
C LYS A 459 -40.10 3.47 1.47
N LYS A 460 -40.42 4.27 2.49
CA LYS A 460 -41.16 5.52 2.32
C LYS A 460 -40.43 6.48 1.38
N ILE A 461 -39.14 6.69 1.60
CA ILE A 461 -38.32 7.61 0.79
C ILE A 461 -38.20 7.09 -0.65
N LEU A 462 -37.95 5.79 -0.85
CA LEU A 462 -37.87 5.21 -2.19
C LEU A 462 -39.19 5.32 -2.96
N SER A 463 -40.33 5.15 -2.28
CA SER A 463 -41.65 5.33 -2.92
C SER A 463 -41.95 6.78 -3.30
N GLN A 464 -41.30 7.75 -2.64
CA GLN A 464 -41.47 9.18 -2.88
C GLN A 464 -40.41 9.76 -3.83
N SER A 465 -39.32 9.03 -4.10
CA SER A 465 -38.21 9.48 -4.95
C SER A 465 -37.88 8.47 -6.05
N PRO A 466 -38.55 8.58 -7.22
CA PRO A 466 -38.29 7.68 -8.36
C PRO A 466 -36.85 7.71 -8.86
N LEU A 467 -36.17 8.86 -8.75
CA LEU A 467 -34.77 9.01 -9.13
C LEU A 467 -33.85 8.18 -8.21
N LEU A 468 -34.08 8.22 -6.90
CA LEU A 468 -33.29 7.48 -5.93
C LEU A 468 -33.54 5.96 -6.03
N TYR A 469 -34.77 5.55 -6.34
CA TYR A 469 -35.07 4.15 -6.66
C TYR A 469 -34.36 3.69 -7.93
N LYS A 470 -34.40 4.49 -9.00
CA LYS A 470 -33.68 4.19 -10.24
C LYS A 470 -32.17 4.09 -10.01
N GLU A 471 -31.61 4.96 -9.16
CA GLU A 471 -30.20 4.88 -8.74
C GLU A 471 -29.91 3.56 -8.04
N LEU A 472 -30.68 3.17 -7.03
CA LEU A 472 -30.53 1.90 -6.29
C LEU A 472 -30.60 0.68 -7.22
N SER A 473 -31.59 0.63 -8.11
CA SER A 473 -31.74 -0.49 -9.06
C SER A 473 -30.60 -0.52 -10.08
N THR A 474 -30.14 0.64 -10.55
CA THR A 474 -28.99 0.72 -11.47
C THR A 474 -27.71 0.27 -10.78
N PHE A 475 -27.48 0.73 -9.55
CA PHE A 475 -26.34 0.34 -8.73
C PHE A 475 -26.32 -1.17 -8.46
N THR A 476 -27.46 -1.74 -8.03
CA THR A 476 -27.60 -3.19 -7.77
C THR A 476 -27.34 -4.01 -9.04
N ARG A 477 -27.86 -3.57 -10.18
CA ARG A 477 -27.61 -4.24 -11.47
C ARG A 477 -26.14 -4.18 -11.87
N ASN A 478 -25.47 -3.05 -11.64
CA ASN A 478 -24.04 -2.92 -11.93
C ASN A 478 -23.20 -3.85 -11.04
N LEU A 479 -23.59 -4.05 -9.77
CA LEU A 479 -22.97 -5.04 -8.89
C LEU A 479 -23.16 -6.47 -9.42
N ASP A 480 -24.36 -6.83 -9.88
CA ASP A 480 -24.65 -8.15 -10.46
C ASP A 480 -23.85 -8.46 -11.72
N TYR A 481 -23.62 -7.43 -12.55
CA TYR A 481 -22.74 -7.59 -13.69
C TYR A 481 -21.26 -7.63 -13.32
N ARG A 482 -20.84 -7.00 -12.21
CA ARG A 482 -19.42 -6.88 -11.87
C ARG A 482 -18.90 -7.97 -10.96
N LEU A 483 -19.70 -8.50 -10.04
CA LEU A 483 -19.24 -9.46 -9.03
C LEU A 483 -19.52 -10.90 -9.47
N SER A 484 -18.52 -11.76 -9.31
CA SER A 484 -18.62 -13.20 -9.56
C SER A 484 -19.35 -13.91 -8.41
N ALA A 485 -19.76 -15.15 -8.64
CA ALA A 485 -20.36 -15.99 -7.61
C ALA A 485 -19.42 -16.20 -6.40
N ASN A 486 -18.11 -16.30 -6.64
CA ASN A 486 -17.11 -16.46 -5.58
C ASN A 486 -16.94 -15.17 -4.78
N GLU A 487 -16.93 -14.01 -5.43
CA GLU A 487 -16.86 -12.71 -4.75
C GLU A 487 -18.12 -12.47 -3.90
N TYR A 488 -19.30 -12.81 -4.40
CA TYR A 488 -20.53 -12.78 -3.60
C TYR A 488 -20.49 -13.72 -2.40
N LYS A 489 -19.91 -14.92 -2.56
CA LYS A 489 -19.69 -15.85 -1.45
C LYS A 489 -18.74 -15.28 -0.40
N ALA A 490 -17.65 -14.63 -0.83
CA ALA A 490 -16.72 -13.96 0.06
C ALA A 490 -17.39 -12.81 0.84
N ILE A 491 -18.18 -11.97 0.15
CA ILE A 491 -19.00 -10.90 0.77
C ILE A 491 -19.95 -11.46 1.83
N LYS A 492 -20.67 -12.55 1.51
CA LYS A 492 -21.62 -13.18 2.43
C LYS A 492 -20.94 -13.72 3.69
N ASN A 493 -19.71 -14.21 3.54
CA ASN A 493 -18.95 -14.84 4.62
C ASN A 493 -18.07 -13.86 5.41
N ASN A 494 -18.04 -12.56 5.04
CA ASN A 494 -17.08 -11.58 5.55
C ASN A 494 -15.61 -12.00 5.34
N ASP A 495 -15.35 -12.71 4.24
CA ASP A 495 -14.00 -13.12 3.86
C ASP A 495 -13.34 -12.00 3.03
N TYR A 496 -12.83 -11.01 3.76
CA TYR A 496 -12.25 -9.80 3.16
C TYR A 496 -10.93 -10.08 2.43
N GLU A 497 -10.17 -11.08 2.88
CA GLU A 497 -8.90 -11.45 2.26
C GLU A 497 -9.14 -12.05 0.87
N THR A 498 -10.02 -13.05 0.78
CA THR A 498 -10.37 -13.66 -0.51
C THR A 498 -10.99 -12.62 -1.46
N LEU A 499 -11.83 -11.72 -0.94
CA LEU A 499 -12.44 -10.67 -1.74
C LEU A 499 -11.39 -9.66 -2.26
N ALA A 500 -10.47 -9.22 -1.39
CA ALA A 500 -9.39 -8.31 -1.72
C ALA A 500 -8.47 -8.89 -2.81
N GLN A 501 -8.09 -10.17 -2.66
CA GLN A 501 -7.28 -10.88 -3.64
C GLN A 501 -8.01 -11.08 -4.98
N SER A 502 -9.29 -11.45 -4.93
CA SER A 502 -10.11 -11.67 -6.14
C SER A 502 -10.34 -10.39 -6.93
N ILE A 503 -10.62 -9.27 -6.26
CA ILE A 503 -10.89 -7.99 -6.94
C ILE A 503 -9.58 -7.27 -7.29
N GLY A 504 -8.52 -7.42 -6.50
CA GLY A 504 -7.28 -6.66 -6.61
C GLY A 504 -7.39 -5.31 -5.90
N VAL A 505 -7.72 -5.31 -4.61
CA VAL A 505 -7.81 -4.12 -3.75
C VAL A 505 -7.23 -4.41 -2.36
N SER A 506 -7.10 -3.42 -1.48
CA SER A 506 -6.77 -3.65 -0.06
C SER A 506 -7.91 -4.33 0.69
N GLU A 507 -7.59 -4.92 1.84
CA GLU A 507 -8.59 -5.49 2.74
C GLU A 507 -9.55 -4.43 3.29
N GLN A 508 -9.07 -3.21 3.53
CA GLN A 508 -9.91 -2.09 3.95
C GLN A 508 -10.96 -1.76 2.89
N LYS A 509 -10.56 -1.73 1.62
CA LYS A 509 -11.48 -1.52 0.50
C LYS A 509 -12.45 -2.68 0.35
N ALA A 510 -12.00 -3.93 0.53
CA ALA A 510 -12.87 -5.10 0.52
C ALA A 510 -13.96 -5.03 1.61
N ARG A 511 -13.65 -4.48 2.80
CA ARG A 511 -14.63 -4.18 3.84
C ARG A 511 -15.63 -3.10 3.42
N GLU A 512 -15.18 -2.02 2.77
CA GLU A 512 -16.05 -0.97 2.21
C GLU A 512 -17.03 -1.56 1.17
N ILE A 513 -16.51 -2.36 0.23
CA ILE A 513 -17.29 -3.06 -0.80
C ILE A 513 -18.33 -3.96 -0.12
N THR A 514 -17.90 -4.81 0.82
CA THR A 514 -18.79 -5.76 1.51
C THR A 514 -19.95 -5.04 2.21
N ASN A 515 -19.66 -3.98 2.96
CA ASN A 515 -20.68 -3.20 3.67
C ASN A 515 -21.65 -2.50 2.71
N THR A 516 -21.15 -1.92 1.63
CA THR A 516 -21.96 -1.19 0.66
C THR A 516 -22.85 -2.12 -0.16
N VAL A 517 -22.28 -3.23 -0.66
CA VAL A 517 -23.00 -4.24 -1.45
C VAL A 517 -24.12 -4.85 -0.64
N ARG A 518 -23.85 -5.25 0.60
CA ARG A 518 -24.85 -5.89 1.47
C ARG A 518 -26.02 -4.95 1.74
N LYS A 519 -25.75 -3.70 2.11
CA LYS A 519 -26.79 -2.70 2.36
C LYS A 519 -27.64 -2.44 1.11
N ALA A 520 -27.01 -2.26 -0.05
CA ALA A 520 -27.73 -2.04 -1.30
C ALA A 520 -28.64 -3.22 -1.66
N LYS A 521 -28.13 -4.46 -1.55
CA LYS A 521 -28.91 -5.68 -1.81
C LYS A 521 -30.08 -5.84 -0.85
N GLU A 522 -29.83 -5.69 0.45
CA GLU A 522 -30.88 -5.76 1.47
C GLU A 522 -31.99 -4.71 1.24
N THR A 523 -31.61 -3.47 0.90
CA THR A 523 -32.59 -2.40 0.60
C THR A 523 -33.35 -2.69 -0.71
N HIS A 524 -32.68 -3.14 -1.76
CA HIS A 524 -33.31 -3.43 -3.05
C HIS A 524 -34.28 -4.63 -2.97
N GLU A 525 -33.89 -5.72 -2.32
CA GLU A 525 -34.74 -6.92 -2.14
C GLU A 525 -36.04 -6.61 -1.39
N LYS A 526 -35.95 -5.81 -0.31
CA LYS A 526 -37.11 -5.44 0.51
C LYS A 526 -38.14 -4.62 -0.27
N VAL A 527 -37.70 -3.76 -1.18
CA VAL A 527 -38.61 -2.98 -2.04
C VAL A 527 -39.27 -3.85 -3.08
N HIS A 528 -38.49 -4.72 -3.73
CA HIS A 528 -39.00 -5.61 -4.79
C HIS A 528 -40.04 -6.61 -4.26
N ILE A 529 -39.85 -7.19 -3.06
CA ILE A 529 -40.83 -8.07 -2.42
C ILE A 529 -42.14 -7.32 -2.14
N HIS A 530 -42.06 -6.04 -1.77
CA HIS A 530 -43.26 -5.26 -1.48
C HIS A 530 -44.04 -4.87 -2.74
N GLU A 531 -43.37 -4.48 -3.83
CA GLU A 531 -44.03 -4.22 -5.12
C GLU A 531 -44.77 -5.46 -5.61
N LEU A 532 -44.15 -6.65 -5.50
CA LEU A 532 -44.78 -7.92 -5.85
C LEU A 532 -46.03 -8.20 -5.00
N ASN A 533 -45.92 -7.99 -3.68
CA ASN A 533 -47.06 -8.18 -2.77
C ASN A 533 -48.20 -7.17 -3.03
N ARG A 534 -47.88 -5.92 -3.38
CA ARG A 534 -48.88 -4.90 -3.73
C ARG A 534 -49.57 -5.21 -5.08
N SER A 535 -48.81 -5.63 -6.09
CA SER A 535 -49.37 -6.03 -7.39
C SER A 535 -50.28 -7.25 -7.25
N ASN A 536 -49.87 -8.24 -6.44
CA ASN A 536 -50.71 -9.41 -6.15
C ASN A 536 -51.99 -9.02 -5.39
N ALA A 537 -51.92 -8.11 -4.41
CA ALA A 537 -53.10 -7.63 -3.69
C ALA A 537 -54.08 -6.86 -4.59
N LEU A 538 -53.58 -6.05 -5.53
CA LEU A 538 -54.40 -5.34 -6.52
C LEU A 538 -55.04 -6.31 -7.52
N ALA A 539 -54.31 -7.34 -7.97
CA ALA A 539 -54.83 -8.36 -8.87
C ALA A 539 -55.91 -9.25 -8.21
N ILE A 540 -55.87 -9.45 -6.89
CA ILE A 540 -56.91 -10.18 -6.13
C ILE A 540 -58.16 -9.30 -5.88
N ALA A 541 -58.00 -7.97 -5.89
CA ALA A 541 -59.08 -7.00 -5.70
C ALA A 541 -59.73 -6.53 -7.03
N SER A 542 -59.22 -7.01 -8.17
CA SER A 542 -59.75 -6.79 -9.52
C SER A 542 -60.62 -7.98 -9.93
#